data_AF-A0A7Y2G7R5-F1
#
_entry.id   AF-A0A7Y2G7R5-F1
#
_cell.length_a   1.000
_cell.length_b   1.000
_cell.length_c   1.000
_cell.angle_alpha   90.00
_cell.angle_beta   90.00
_cell.angle_gamma   90.00
#
_symmetry.space_group_name_H-M   'P 1'
#
loop_
_entity.id
_entity.type
_entity.pdbx_description
1 polymer ?
#
loop_
_entity_poly.entity_id
_entity_poly.type
_entity_poly.pdbx_seq_one_letter_code
_entity_poly.pdbx_strand_id
1 'polypeptide(L)'
;HVPLDFATAEGELRELSIPDDGLDPDAVFHREWVRALFSRAVERLREDCQREDRAVSFALFREYDLDGPAAGERVTYAQLAERHGMDVTTVTNRLHAVRKRFRATVLECLRETAATDEEFREEARELLGVSLPGGDSGGADT
;
A
#
# COMPACT_ATOMS: atom_id res chain seq x y z
N HIS A 1 -13.50 -7.59 -16.19
CA HIS A 1 -12.19 -6.92 -15.95
C HIS A 1 -12.50 -5.55 -15.38
N VAL A 2 -12.67 -5.44 -14.06
CA VAL A 2 -12.87 -4.12 -13.43
C VAL A 2 -11.52 -3.42 -13.38
N PRO A 3 -11.38 -2.25 -14.02
CA PRO A 3 -10.16 -1.48 -13.93
C PRO A 3 -10.05 -0.97 -12.49
N LEU A 4 -9.05 -1.48 -11.78
CA LEU A 4 -8.44 -0.76 -10.68
C LEU A 4 -8.07 0.61 -11.25
N ASP A 5 -8.64 1.69 -10.71
CA ASP A 5 -8.34 3.05 -11.14
C ASP A 5 -6.92 3.41 -10.66
N PHE A 6 -5.93 2.85 -11.34
CA PHE A 6 -4.51 3.00 -11.02
C PHE A 6 -3.98 4.40 -11.31
N ALA A 7 -4.76 5.27 -12.00
CA ALA A 7 -4.31 6.60 -12.39
C ALA A 7 -4.17 7.54 -11.18
N THR A 8 -4.94 7.30 -10.11
CA THR A 8 -4.94 8.11 -8.88
C THR A 8 -3.99 7.56 -7.80
N ALA A 9 -3.43 6.37 -8.04
CA ALA A 9 -2.62 5.60 -7.09
C ALA A 9 -1.24 6.22 -6.78
N GLU A 10 -0.79 7.28 -7.45
CA GLU A 10 0.50 7.89 -7.11
C GLU A 10 0.44 8.81 -5.88
N GLY A 11 -0.72 9.42 -5.59
CA GLY A 11 -0.93 10.24 -4.38
C GLY A 11 -1.49 9.44 -3.20
N GLU A 12 -2.38 8.49 -3.48
CA GLU A 12 -3.21 7.83 -2.46
C GLU A 12 -2.44 6.97 -1.46
N LEU A 13 -1.30 6.36 -1.86
CA LEU A 13 -0.55 5.49 -0.94
C LEU A 13 -0.07 6.26 0.30
N ARG A 14 0.16 7.56 0.12
CA ARG A 14 0.62 8.48 1.16
C ARG A 14 -0.55 9.11 1.93
N GLU A 15 -1.74 9.12 1.34
CA GLU A 15 -3.00 9.59 1.96
C GLU A 15 -3.70 8.51 2.79
N LEU A 16 -3.13 7.31 2.86
CA LEU A 16 -3.45 6.28 3.86
C LEU A 16 -2.99 6.75 5.25
N SER A 17 -3.53 7.88 5.70
CA SER A 17 -3.42 8.39 7.05
C SER A 17 -4.38 7.60 7.91
N ILE A 18 -3.84 6.91 8.90
CA ILE A 18 -4.60 6.26 9.96
C ILE A 18 -5.42 7.35 10.70
N PRO A 19 -6.76 7.24 10.79
CA PRO A 19 -7.58 8.17 11.58
C PRO A 19 -7.17 8.19 13.06
N ASP A 20 -7.25 9.36 13.70
CA ASP A 20 -7.01 9.55 15.14
C ASP A 20 -8.33 9.75 15.88
N ASP A 21 -8.87 8.67 16.41
CA ASP A 21 -10.06 8.62 17.26
C ASP A 21 -9.72 7.97 18.60
N GLY A 22 -8.87 8.65 19.36
CA GLY A 22 -8.30 8.21 20.64
C GLY A 22 -9.27 8.00 21.82
N LEU A 23 -10.55 7.71 21.59
CA LEU A 23 -11.56 7.49 22.63
C LEU A 23 -12.38 6.20 22.49
N ASP A 24 -12.28 5.48 21.36
CA ASP A 24 -12.98 4.21 21.15
C ASP A 24 -12.00 3.02 21.20
N PRO A 25 -12.16 2.07 22.14
CA PRO A 25 -11.36 0.84 22.17
C PRO A 25 -11.34 0.09 20.84
N ASP A 26 -12.46 0.01 20.12
CA ASP A 26 -12.55 -0.70 18.85
C ASP A 26 -11.71 -0.01 17.78
N ALA A 27 -11.68 1.32 17.77
CA ALA A 27 -10.85 2.08 16.86
C ALA A 27 -9.35 1.97 17.17
N VAL A 28 -8.97 1.88 18.45
CA VAL A 28 -7.59 1.59 18.86
C VAL A 28 -7.16 0.20 18.36
N PHE A 29 -8.00 -0.82 18.53
CA PHE A 29 -7.73 -2.16 18.01
C PHE A 29 -7.62 -2.17 16.48
N HIS A 30 -8.57 -1.51 15.80
CA HIS A 30 -8.56 -1.38 14.35
C HIS A 30 -7.26 -0.73 13.87
N ARG A 31 -6.83 0.37 14.48
CA ARG A 31 -5.56 1.03 14.15
C ARG A 31 -4.35 0.11 14.31
N GLU A 32 -4.25 -0.61 15.42
CA GLU A 32 -3.11 -1.52 15.65
C GLU A 32 -3.13 -2.70 14.66
N TRP A 33 -4.31 -3.19 14.31
CA TRP A 33 -4.47 -4.19 13.26
C TRP A 33 -4.02 -3.65 11.88
N VAL A 34 -4.45 -2.45 11.49
CA VAL A 34 -3.99 -1.78 10.26
C VAL A 34 -2.47 -1.62 10.28
N ARG A 35 -1.89 -1.11 11.38
CA ARG A 35 -0.43 -0.97 11.52
C ARG A 35 0.28 -2.31 11.33
N ALA A 36 -0.24 -3.39 11.90
CA ALA A 36 0.34 -4.72 11.76
C ALA A 36 0.25 -5.25 10.32
N LEU A 37 -0.89 -5.06 9.65
CA LEU A 37 -1.09 -5.43 8.24
C LEU A 37 -0.09 -4.73 7.32
N PHE A 38 0.04 -3.41 7.44
CA PHE A 38 0.99 -2.63 6.65
C PHE A 38 2.44 -3.03 6.94
N SER A 39 2.78 -3.27 8.20
CA SER A 39 4.13 -3.72 8.60
C SER A 39 4.48 -5.06 7.97
N ARG A 40 3.54 -6.02 7.95
CA ARG A 40 3.70 -7.31 7.26
C ARG A 40 3.87 -7.13 5.75
N ALA A 41 3.08 -6.26 5.12
CA ALA A 41 3.17 -5.99 3.69
C ALA A 41 4.50 -5.35 3.29
N VAL A 42 5.01 -4.40 4.09
CA VAL A 42 6.33 -3.78 3.86
C VAL A 42 7.44 -4.83 3.95
N GLU A 43 7.40 -5.72 4.94
CA GLU A 43 8.42 -6.75 5.10
C GLU A 43 8.41 -7.75 3.94
N ARG A 44 7.23 -8.21 3.53
CA ARG A 44 7.10 -9.10 2.36
C ARG A 44 7.57 -8.43 1.07
N LEU A 45 7.27 -7.14 0.88
CA LEU A 45 7.79 -6.37 -0.25
C LEU A 45 9.32 -6.28 -0.23
N ARG A 46 9.92 -6.12 0.95
CA ARG A 46 11.38 -6.08 1.14
C ARG A 46 12.01 -7.40 0.68
N GLU A 47 11.46 -8.52 1.12
CA GLU A 47 11.93 -9.86 0.77
C GLU A 47 11.78 -10.14 -0.74
N ASP A 48 10.63 -9.81 -1.32
CA ASP A 48 10.38 -9.94 -2.76
C ASP A 48 11.38 -9.12 -3.58
N CYS A 49 11.59 -7.85 -3.21
CA CYS A 49 12.56 -6.99 -3.89
C CYS A 49 13.99 -7.51 -3.75
N GLN A 50 14.35 -8.15 -2.63
CA GLN A 50 15.68 -8.76 -2.46
C GLN A 50 15.84 -9.99 -3.36
N ARG A 51 14.82 -10.86 -3.42
CA ARG A 51 14.82 -12.06 -4.26
C ARG A 51 14.88 -11.77 -5.76
N GLU A 52 14.31 -10.63 -6.18
CA GLU A 52 14.29 -10.21 -7.59
C GLU A 52 15.48 -9.32 -8.00
N ASP A 53 16.51 -9.15 -7.15
CA ASP A 53 17.63 -8.19 -7.37
C ASP A 53 17.15 -6.72 -7.53
N ARG A 54 16.03 -6.37 -6.91
CA ARG A 54 15.39 -5.05 -6.93
C ARG A 54 15.54 -4.27 -5.64
N ALA A 55 16.56 -4.56 -4.83
CA ALA A 55 16.82 -3.92 -3.54
C ALA A 55 16.86 -2.37 -3.61
N VAL A 56 17.38 -1.80 -4.70
CA VAL A 56 17.39 -0.33 -4.91
C VAL A 56 15.97 0.24 -5.02
N SER A 57 15.03 -0.49 -5.63
CA SER A 57 13.64 -0.04 -5.75
C SER A 57 12.95 0.03 -4.39
N PHE A 58 13.24 -0.93 -3.50
CA PHE A 58 12.77 -0.89 -2.12
C PHE A 58 13.42 0.23 -1.31
N ALA A 59 14.72 0.49 -1.50
CA ALA A 59 15.40 1.60 -0.83
C ALA A 59 14.77 2.96 -1.19
N LEU A 60 14.50 3.20 -2.49
CA LEU A 60 13.79 4.39 -2.97
C LEU A 60 12.40 4.52 -2.34
N PHE A 61 11.64 3.41 -2.30
CA PHE A 61 10.31 3.38 -1.69
C PHE A 61 10.36 3.74 -0.20
N ARG A 62 11.26 3.11 0.55
CA ARG A 62 11.42 3.39 1.98
C ARG A 62 11.73 4.85 2.23
N GLU A 63 12.73 5.40 1.52
CA GLU A 63 13.17 6.78 1.73
C GLU A 63 12.10 7.81 1.34
N TYR A 64 11.33 7.56 0.28
CA TYR A 64 10.34 8.52 -0.21
C TYR A 64 8.96 8.40 0.46
N ASP A 65 8.50 7.16 0.64
CA ASP A 65 7.14 6.82 1.03
C ASP A 65 7.02 6.45 2.52
N LEU A 66 8.06 5.89 3.15
CA LEU A 66 7.99 5.36 4.54
C LEU A 66 8.71 6.22 5.59
N ASP A 67 9.92 6.71 5.31
CA ASP A 67 10.78 7.35 6.32
C ASP A 67 10.26 8.75 6.79
N GLY A 68 9.16 9.22 6.20
CA GLY A 68 8.58 10.53 6.52
C GLY A 68 9.50 11.70 6.13
N PRO A 69 9.07 12.95 6.33
CA PRO A 69 9.93 14.10 6.09
C PRO A 69 11.04 14.19 7.14
N ALA A 70 12.29 13.98 6.72
CA ALA A 70 13.44 14.23 7.57
C ALA A 70 13.58 15.73 7.84
N ALA A 71 13.64 16.12 9.12
CA ALA A 71 13.73 17.52 9.54
C ALA A 71 12.61 18.45 9.02
N GLY A 72 11.44 17.88 8.69
CA GLY A 72 10.30 18.64 8.19
C GLY A 72 10.32 18.94 6.68
N GLU A 73 11.38 18.54 5.96
CA GLU A 73 11.48 18.74 4.51
C GLU A 73 11.37 17.41 3.76
N ARG A 74 10.60 17.43 2.67
CA ARG A 74 10.32 16.24 1.87
C ARG A 74 11.46 16.00 0.88
N VAL A 75 12.00 14.78 0.87
CA VAL A 75 12.96 14.34 -0.16
C VAL A 75 12.27 14.40 -1.53
N THR A 76 12.91 15.05 -2.49
CA THR A 76 12.44 15.16 -3.88
C THR A 76 12.97 14.02 -4.74
N TYR A 77 12.34 13.75 -5.89
CA TYR A 77 12.85 12.77 -6.86
C TYR A 77 14.26 13.14 -7.38
N ALA A 78 14.58 14.43 -7.47
CA ALA A 78 15.91 14.90 -7.87
C ALA A 78 16.98 14.54 -6.82
N GLN A 79 16.67 14.68 -5.54
CA GLN A 79 17.59 14.29 -4.46
C GLN A 79 17.78 12.78 -4.39
N LEU A 80 16.74 11.98 -4.64
CA LEU A 80 16.87 10.52 -4.75
C LEU A 80 17.72 10.12 -5.96
N ALA A 81 17.51 10.75 -7.11
CA ALA A 81 18.27 10.52 -8.32
C ALA A 81 19.78 10.74 -8.08
N GLU A 82 20.13 11.87 -7.44
CA GLU A 82 21.50 12.19 -7.05
C GLU A 82 22.09 11.16 -6.09
N ARG A 83 21.38 10.82 -5.00
CA ARG A 83 21.85 9.86 -3.97
C ARG A 83 22.12 8.46 -4.52
N HIS A 84 21.32 8.03 -5.50
CA HIS A 84 21.41 6.70 -6.08
C HIS A 84 22.20 6.66 -7.40
N GLY A 85 22.67 7.80 -7.91
CA GLY A 85 23.41 7.87 -9.18
C GLY A 85 22.57 7.45 -10.39
N MET A 86 21.30 7.82 -10.41
CA MET A 86 20.35 7.47 -11.47
C MET A 86 19.61 8.70 -12.00
N ASP A 87 19.02 8.61 -13.19
CA ASP A 87 18.16 9.69 -13.70
C ASP A 87 16.84 9.78 -12.93
N VAL A 88 16.27 10.99 -12.83
CA VAL A 88 14.96 11.25 -12.21
C VAL A 88 13.87 10.38 -12.81
N THR A 89 13.85 10.21 -14.13
CA THR A 89 12.88 9.33 -14.81
C THR A 89 12.98 7.88 -14.34
N THR A 90 14.21 7.40 -14.07
CA THR A 90 14.43 6.05 -13.52
C THR A 90 13.88 5.93 -12.10
N VAL A 91 14.06 6.96 -11.27
CA VAL A 91 13.48 7.02 -9.92
C VAL A 91 11.96 6.96 -9.98
N THR A 92 11.32 7.80 -10.80
CA THR A 92 9.86 7.82 -10.97
C THR A 92 9.33 6.45 -11.41
N ASN A 93 9.93 5.84 -12.43
CA ASN A 93 9.50 4.54 -12.94
C ASN A 93 9.65 3.43 -11.89
N ARG A 94 10.76 3.43 -11.13
CA ARG A 94 10.99 2.45 -10.05
C ARG A 94 9.99 2.63 -8.92
N LEU A 95 9.72 3.87 -8.50
CA LEU A 95 8.74 4.19 -7.47
C LEU A 95 7.32 3.79 -7.89
N HIS A 96 6.92 4.08 -9.14
CA HIS A 96 5.64 3.63 -9.66
C HIS A 96 5.51 2.10 -9.62
N ALA A 97 6.53 1.37 -10.09
CA ALA A 97 6.52 -0.08 -10.13
C ALA A 97 6.48 -0.72 -8.72
N VAL A 98 7.27 -0.21 -7.77
CA VAL A 98 7.32 -0.75 -6.40
C VAL A 98 6.05 -0.42 -5.61
N ARG A 99 5.45 0.76 -5.79
CA ARG A 99 4.14 1.11 -5.19
C ARG A 99 3.02 0.22 -5.69
N LYS A 100 3.02 -0.11 -7.00
CA LYS A 100 2.06 -1.06 -7.57
C LYS A 100 2.21 -2.45 -6.94
N ARG A 101 3.45 -2.92 -6.77
CA ARG A 101 3.70 -4.22 -6.09
C ARG A 101 3.27 -4.17 -4.63
N PHE A 102 3.61 -3.10 -3.90
CA PHE A 102 3.23 -2.93 -2.50
C PHE A 102 1.71 -3.02 -2.29
N ARG A 103 0.92 -2.34 -3.12
CA ARG A 103 -0.56 -2.46 -3.06
C ARG A 103 -1.05 -3.88 -3.25
N ALA A 104 -0.48 -4.60 -4.22
CA ALA A 104 -0.81 -6.00 -4.41
C ALA A 104 -0.44 -6.83 -3.18
N THR A 105 0.72 -6.57 -2.57
CA THR A 105 1.16 -7.23 -1.33
C THR A 105 0.22 -6.91 -0.14
N VAL A 106 -0.27 -5.67 0.00
CA VAL A 106 -1.26 -5.32 1.02
C VAL A 106 -2.55 -6.12 0.83
N LEU A 107 -3.07 -6.20 -0.40
CA LEU A 107 -4.25 -7.00 -0.72
C LEU A 107 -4.03 -8.49 -0.47
N GLU A 108 -2.85 -9.03 -0.79
CA GLU A 108 -2.47 -10.41 -0.47
C GLU A 108 -2.49 -10.65 1.05
N CYS A 109 -1.89 -9.76 1.84
CA CYS A 109 -1.89 -9.86 3.30
C CYS A 109 -3.30 -9.72 3.89
N LEU A 110 -4.12 -8.84 3.34
CA LEU A 110 -5.50 -8.63 3.78
C LEU A 110 -6.36 -9.88 3.50
N ARG A 111 -6.17 -10.52 2.34
CA ARG A 111 -6.89 -11.75 2.00
C ARG A 111 -6.51 -12.90 2.94
N GLU A 112 -5.26 -12.94 3.40
CA GLU A 112 -4.78 -13.94 4.38
C GLU A 112 -5.40 -13.74 5.77
N THR A 113 -5.85 -12.53 6.12
CA THR A 113 -6.48 -12.23 7.42
C THR A 113 -8.00 -12.34 7.38
N ALA A 114 -8.63 -12.10 6.24
CA ALA A 114 -10.08 -12.17 6.08
C ALA A 114 -10.60 -13.62 6.11
N ALA A 115 -11.61 -13.88 6.95
CA ALA A 115 -12.28 -15.18 7.02
C ALA A 115 -13.18 -15.43 5.79
N THR A 116 -13.68 -14.37 5.15
CA THR A 116 -14.58 -14.46 3.99
C THR A 116 -14.23 -13.49 2.87
N ASP A 117 -14.75 -13.76 1.65
CA ASP A 117 -14.62 -12.86 0.50
C ASP A 117 -15.45 -11.56 0.67
N GLU A 118 -16.44 -11.54 1.55
CA GLU A 118 -17.23 -10.35 1.87
C GLU A 118 -16.45 -9.40 2.78
N GLU A 119 -15.93 -9.93 3.90
CA GLU A 119 -15.06 -9.22 4.84
C GLU A 119 -13.83 -8.64 4.12
N PHE A 120 -13.17 -9.43 3.26
CA PHE A 120 -12.07 -8.95 2.44
C PHE A 120 -12.43 -7.73 1.58
N ARG A 121 -13.61 -7.71 0.96
CA ARG A 121 -14.05 -6.61 0.08
C ARG A 121 -14.39 -5.36 0.88
N GLU A 122 -14.99 -5.50 2.04
CA GLU A 122 -15.32 -4.39 2.94
C GLU A 122 -14.04 -3.73 3.46
N GLU A 123 -13.12 -4.53 4.02
CA GLU A 123 -11.84 -4.04 4.52
C GLU A 123 -10.96 -3.44 3.40
N ALA A 124 -10.96 -4.04 2.19
CA ALA A 124 -10.19 -3.51 1.06
C ALA A 124 -10.72 -2.13 0.61
N ARG A 125 -12.03 -1.91 0.69
CA ARG A 125 -12.65 -0.62 0.37
C ARG A 125 -12.28 0.42 1.41
N GLU A 126 -12.36 0.05 2.69
CA GLU A 126 -12.02 0.95 3.81
C GLU A 126 -10.54 1.33 3.81
N LEU A 127 -9.64 0.36 3.60
CA LEU A 127 -8.21 0.56 3.71
C LEU A 127 -7.54 1.14 2.48
N LEU A 128 -8.07 0.90 1.28
CA LEU A 128 -7.39 1.27 0.03
C LEU A 128 -8.29 2.08 -0.92
N GLY A 129 -9.54 2.38 -0.54
CA GLY A 129 -10.50 3.04 -1.42
C GLY A 129 -10.94 2.18 -2.61
N VAL A 130 -10.70 0.86 -2.57
CA VAL A 130 -10.91 -0.04 -3.72
C VAL A 130 -12.37 -0.53 -3.78
N SER A 131 -13.03 -0.32 -4.92
CA SER A 131 -14.32 -0.99 -5.22
C SER A 131 -14.08 -2.23 -6.08
N LEU A 132 -14.19 -3.42 -5.48
CA LEU A 132 -14.12 -4.70 -6.20
C LEU A 132 -15.52 -5.09 -6.73
N PRO A 133 -15.66 -5.63 -7.96
CA PRO A 133 -16.95 -6.04 -8.51
C PRO A 133 -17.63 -7.11 -7.66
N GLY A 134 -18.95 -6.98 -7.49
CA GLY A 134 -19.79 -7.93 -6.78
C GLY A 134 -19.95 -9.24 -7.54
N GLY A 135 -19.74 -10.35 -6.84
CA GLY A 135 -20.47 -11.58 -7.16
C GLY A 135 -21.92 -11.35 -6.75
N ASP A 136 -22.81 -11.36 -7.73
CA ASP A 136 -24.25 -11.41 -7.48
C ASP A 136 -24.55 -12.77 -6.84
N SER A 137 -24.69 -12.80 -5.53
CA SER A 137 -25.40 -13.85 -4.81
C SER A 137 -26.77 -13.31 -4.40
N GLY A 138 -27.57 -12.92 -5.39
CA GLY A 138 -29.02 -12.85 -5.27
C GLY A 138 -29.62 -14.24 -5.47
N GLY A 139 -30.12 -14.83 -4.38
CA GLY A 139 -30.74 -16.15 -4.39
C GLY A 139 -31.96 -16.26 -5.32
N ALA A 140 -32.17 -17.48 -5.81
CA ALA A 140 -33.47 -17.96 -6.24
C ALA A 140 -33.66 -19.36 -5.64
N ASP A 141 -34.18 -19.37 -4.42
CA ASP A 141 -34.98 -20.48 -3.91
C ASP A 141 -36.42 -20.19 -4.33
N THR A 142 -36.89 -20.89 -5.38
CA THR A 142 -38.26 -21.38 -5.63
C THR A 142 -38.28 -22.10 -6.98
#